data_AF-A0A0J1FR23-F1
#
_entry.id   AF-A0A0J1FR23-F1
#
_cell.length_a   1.000
_cell.length_b   1.000
_cell.length_c   1.000
_cell.angle_alpha   90.00
_cell.angle_beta   90.00
_cell.angle_gamma   90.00
#
_symmetry.space_group_name_H-M   'P 1'
#
loop_
_entity.id
_entity.type
_entity.pdbx_description
1 polymer ?
#
loop_
_entity_poly.entity_id
_entity_poly.type
_entity_poly.pdbx_seq_one_letter_code
_entity_poly.pdbx_strand_id
1 'polypeptide(L)'
;MFKITEDCVENKKFVEYFSSDAKKGTEEFEQLIKQFEAGPQFKFRMRDVDEVVYFIGYSDDNTKKSGFDPFDMYGEYYGCFDIQYLNEKGEYERL
;
A
#
# COMPACT_ATOMS: atom_id res chain seq x y z
N MET A 1 5.64 2.56 5.94
CA MET A 1 4.78 3.56 5.27
C MET A 1 4.36 2.99 3.92
N PHE A 2 3.21 3.38 3.37
CA PHE A 2 2.86 3.00 1.99
C PHE A 2 2.23 4.14 1.21
N LYS A 3 2.18 3.96 -0.11
CA LYS A 3 1.62 4.89 -1.08
C LYS A 3 0.68 4.16 -2.02
N ILE A 4 -0.58 4.59 -2.11
CA ILE A 4 -1.54 4.11 -3.12
C ILE A 4 -1.43 4.99 -4.36
N THR A 5 -1.36 4.36 -5.54
CA THR A 5 -1.16 5.06 -6.81
C THR A 5 -2.30 4.95 -7.81
N GLU A 6 -3.12 3.89 -7.70
CA GLU A 6 -4.17 3.61 -8.68
C GLU A 6 -5.39 3.03 -7.99
N ASP A 7 -6.56 3.57 -8.33
CA ASP A 7 -7.89 3.02 -8.06
C ASP A 7 -8.32 2.28 -9.31
N CYS A 8 -8.24 0.95 -9.25
CA CYS A 8 -8.54 0.07 -10.38
C CYS A 8 -10.05 -0.09 -10.61
N VAL A 9 -10.90 0.20 -9.61
CA VAL A 9 -12.36 0.17 -9.77
C VAL A 9 -12.83 1.43 -10.48
N GLU A 10 -12.40 2.59 -9.99
CA GLU A 10 -12.74 3.88 -10.60
C GLU A 10 -11.91 4.18 -11.85
N ASN A 11 -10.89 3.35 -12.15
CA ASN A 11 -9.92 3.55 -13.23
C ASN A 11 -9.21 4.91 -13.14
N LYS A 12 -8.86 5.33 -11.92
CA LYS A 12 -8.22 6.61 -11.63
C LYS A 12 -6.80 6.42 -11.13
N LYS A 13 -5.91 7.32 -11.54
CA LYS A 13 -4.58 7.44 -10.96
C LYS A 13 -4.59 8.54 -9.92
N PHE A 14 -4.04 8.26 -8.75
CA PHE A 14 -3.97 9.21 -7.65
C PHE A 14 -2.72 8.94 -6.84
N VAL A 15 -2.39 9.80 -5.87
CA VAL A 15 -1.24 9.54 -4.99
C VAL A 15 -1.64 9.90 -3.57
N GLU A 16 -1.75 8.88 -2.72
CA GLU A 16 -2.00 9.05 -1.30
C GLU A 16 -0.99 8.26 -0.47
N TYR A 17 -0.41 8.93 0.52
CA TYR A 17 0.58 8.35 1.45
C TYR A 17 -0.08 8.06 2.80
N PHE A 18 0.30 6.93 3.41
CA PHE A 18 -0.24 6.44 4.67
C PHE A 18 0.88 5.99 5.60
N SER A 19 0.82 6.47 6.84
CA SER A 19 1.73 6.12 7.93
C SER A 19 0.94 5.95 9.22
N SER A 20 1.27 4.94 10.01
CA SER A 20 0.71 4.72 11.35
C SER A 20 1.27 5.71 12.39
N ASP A 21 2.49 6.21 12.17
CA ASP A 21 3.28 6.82 13.24
C ASP A 21 3.25 8.35 13.22
N ALA A 22 3.00 8.97 12.05
CA ALA A 22 3.02 10.42 11.88
C ALA A 22 1.71 10.96 11.31
N LYS A 23 1.22 12.06 11.89
CA LYS A 23 0.00 12.74 11.43
C LYS A 23 0.24 13.50 10.12
N LYS A 24 -0.65 13.33 9.14
CA LYS A 24 -0.59 14.03 7.85
C LYS A 24 -0.47 15.56 8.03
N GLY A 25 0.46 16.17 7.29
CA GLY A 25 0.71 17.61 7.28
C GLY A 25 1.70 18.11 8.34
N THR A 26 2.32 17.23 9.13
CA THR A 26 3.45 17.59 10.00
C THR A 26 4.78 17.48 9.26
N GLU A 27 5.82 18.17 9.76
CA GLU A 27 7.16 18.07 9.19
C GLU A 27 7.71 16.64 9.26
N GLU A 28 7.42 15.91 10.33
CA GLU A 28 7.75 14.50 10.47
C GLU A 28 7.13 13.64 9.35
N PHE A 29 5.86 13.87 9.01
CA PHE A 29 5.20 13.17 7.92
C PHE A 29 5.88 13.45 6.57
N GLU A 30 6.24 14.71 6.31
CA GLU A 30 6.99 15.09 5.09
C GLU A 30 8.39 14.46 5.04
N GLN A 31 9.06 14.32 6.19
CA GLN A 31 10.35 13.62 6.27
C GLN A 31 10.20 12.13 6.00
N LEU A 32 9.16 11.48 6.52
CA LEU A 32 8.88 10.07 6.24
C LEU A 32 8.57 9.83 4.75
N ILE A 33 7.83 10.73 4.09
CA ILE A 33 7.62 10.64 2.63
C ILE A 33 8.97 10.67 1.91
N LYS A 34 9.86 11.61 2.25
CA LYS A 34 11.18 11.70 1.62
C LYS A 34 12.01 10.43 1.86
N GLN A 35 11.96 9.87 3.05
CA GLN A 35 12.64 8.60 3.36
C GLN A 35 12.07 7.44 2.55
N PHE A 36 10.75 7.36 2.44
CA PHE A 36 10.04 6.36 1.64
C PHE A 36 10.39 6.48 0.15
N GLU A 37 10.51 7.69 -0.39
CA GLU A 37 10.88 7.92 -1.78
C GLU A 37 12.36 7.68 -2.08
N ALA A 38 13.23 7.84 -1.08
CA ALA A 38 14.65 7.52 -1.20
C ALA A 38 14.94 6.02 -0.98
N GLY A 39 14.05 5.30 -0.30
CA GLY A 39 14.20 3.90 0.05
C GLY A 39 13.72 2.91 -1.02
N PRO A 40 13.92 1.60 -0.79
CA PRO A 40 13.34 0.57 -1.64
C PRO A 40 11.81 0.61 -1.57
N GLN A 41 11.16 0.43 -2.72
CA GLN A 41 9.71 0.43 -2.84
C GLN A 41 9.24 -0.89 -3.45
N PHE A 42 8.39 -1.59 -2.71
CA PHE A 42 7.84 -2.87 -3.10
C PHE A 42 6.40 -2.70 -3.56
N LYS A 43 6.13 -3.06 -4.81
CA LYS A 43 4.79 -2.98 -5.38
C LYS A 43 3.88 -4.01 -4.74
N PHE A 44 2.67 -3.59 -4.38
CA PHE A 44 1.60 -4.48 -3.94
C PHE A 44 0.29 -4.18 -4.67
N ARG A 45 -0.62 -5.15 -4.62
CA ARG A 45 -2.00 -5.03 -5.08
C ARG A 45 -2.97 -5.57 -4.04
N MET A 46 -4.15 -4.97 -3.99
CA MET A 46 -5.24 -5.37 -3.09
C MET A 46 -6.37 -6.00 -3.89
N ARG A 47 -6.89 -7.14 -3.41
CA ARG A 47 -8.00 -7.86 -4.02
C ARG A 47 -9.14 -8.09 -3.03
N ASP A 48 -10.37 -8.10 -3.53
CA ASP A 48 -11.53 -8.55 -2.77
C ASP A 48 -11.70 -10.08 -2.83
N VAL A 49 -12.85 -10.53 -2.31
CA VAL A 49 -13.29 -11.92 -2.32
C VAL A 49 -13.57 -12.47 -3.72
N ASP A 50 -13.88 -11.62 -4.70
CA ASP A 50 -14.10 -11.98 -6.11
C ASP A 50 -12.78 -11.92 -6.93
N GLU A 51 -11.65 -11.73 -6.26
CA GLU A 51 -10.31 -11.60 -6.83
C GLU A 51 -10.09 -10.39 -7.76
N VAL A 52 -10.99 -9.41 -7.72
CA VAL A 52 -10.87 -8.15 -8.46
C VAL A 52 -9.80 -7.30 -7.80
N VAL A 53 -8.93 -6.67 -8.58
CA VAL A 53 -7.91 -5.73 -8.05
C VAL A 53 -8.55 -4.37 -7.84
N TYR A 54 -8.48 -3.82 -6.64
CA TYR A 54 -9.06 -2.51 -6.27
C TYR A 54 -8.01 -1.42 -6.24
N PHE A 55 -6.85 -1.70 -5.67
CA PHE A 55 -5.78 -0.73 -5.52
C PHE A 55 -4.43 -1.33 -5.88
N ILE A 56 -3.59 -0.47 -6.45
CA ILE A 56 -2.17 -0.72 -6.63
C ILE A 56 -1.41 0.33 -5.85
N GLY A 57 -0.38 -0.10 -5.13
CA GLY A 57 0.48 0.79 -4.38
C GLY A 57 1.89 0.25 -4.17
N TYR A 58 2.64 0.99 -3.35
CA TYR A 58 4.03 0.71 -2.99
C TYR A 58 4.20 0.78 -1.47
N SER A 59 4.94 -0.16 -0.90
CA SER A 59 5.32 -0.21 0.52
C SER A 59 6.83 -0.13 0.66
N ASP A 60 7.33 0.44 1.76
CA ASP A 60 8.76 0.43 2.11
C ASP A 60 9.19 -0.89 2.77
N ASP A 61 8.23 -1.74 3.14
CA ASP A 61 8.44 -3.05 3.73
C ASP A 61 7.51 -4.08 3.06
N ASN A 62 8.04 -5.23 2.66
CA ASN A 62 7.32 -6.39 2.14
C ASN A 62 7.53 -7.66 2.99
N THR A 63 8.07 -7.52 4.20
CA THR A 63 8.48 -8.63 5.07
C THR A 63 7.65 -8.77 6.35
N LYS A 64 6.92 -7.72 6.75
CA LYS A 64 6.16 -7.70 8.02
C LYS A 64 4.70 -7.39 7.80
N LYS A 65 3.82 -8.22 8.38
CA LYS A 65 2.37 -7.96 8.42
C LYS A 65 2.01 -6.60 9.00
N SER A 66 2.78 -6.11 9.99
CA SER A 66 2.56 -4.81 10.61
C SER A 66 2.81 -3.61 9.68
N GLY A 67 3.58 -3.80 8.60
CA GLY A 67 3.70 -2.80 7.53
C GLY A 67 2.37 -2.55 6.81
N PHE A 68 1.39 -3.43 7.04
CA PHE A 68 0.07 -3.41 6.45
C PHE A 68 -1.05 -3.16 7.45
N ASP A 69 -0.73 -2.86 8.71
CA ASP A 69 -1.73 -2.44 9.70
C ASP A 69 -2.60 -1.25 9.21
N PRO A 70 -2.08 -0.26 8.43
CA PRO A 70 -2.96 0.77 7.89
C PRO A 70 -3.85 0.28 6.73
N PHE A 71 -3.60 -0.90 6.16
CA PHE A 71 -4.53 -1.56 5.22
C PHE A 71 -5.67 -2.27 5.92
N ASP A 72 -5.58 -2.63 7.21
CA ASP A 72 -6.76 -3.10 7.95
C ASP A 72 -7.87 -2.04 7.96
N MET A 73 -7.46 -0.76 8.01
CA MET A 73 -8.37 0.39 7.89
C MET A 73 -9.04 0.49 6.51
N TYR A 74 -8.37 0.04 5.44
CA TYR A 74 -8.90 -0.01 4.08
C TYR A 74 -9.67 -1.30 3.79
N GLY A 75 -9.26 -2.40 4.41
CA GLY A 75 -9.87 -3.71 4.22
C GLY A 75 -11.29 -3.77 4.77
N GLU A 76 -11.55 -3.10 5.89
CA GLU A 76 -12.90 -2.97 6.42
C GLU A 76 -13.79 -2.04 5.57
N TYR A 77 -13.21 -0.99 4.98
CA TYR A 77 -13.97 0.01 4.20
C TYR A 77 -14.27 -0.44 2.75
N TYR A 78 -13.40 -1.26 2.15
CA TYR A 78 -13.47 -1.69 0.75
C TYR A 78 -13.57 -3.21 0.55
N GLY A 79 -13.66 -4.01 1.62
CA GLY A 79 -13.79 -5.47 1.53
C GLY A 79 -12.53 -6.18 1.04
N CYS A 80 -11.34 -5.65 1.36
CA CYS A 80 -10.07 -6.27 0.96
C CYS A 80 -9.90 -7.63 1.64
N PHE A 81 -9.80 -8.68 0.83
CA PHE A 81 -9.62 -10.07 1.27
C PHE A 81 -8.15 -10.51 1.21
N ASP A 82 -7.41 -9.97 0.24
CA ASP A 82 -6.06 -10.44 -0.07
C ASP A 82 -5.14 -9.29 -0.51
N ILE A 83 -3.93 -9.23 0.05
CA ILE A 83 -2.88 -8.30 -0.36
C ILE A 83 -1.71 -9.11 -0.88
N GLN A 84 -1.21 -8.74 -2.06
CA GLN A 84 -0.16 -9.46 -2.75
C GLN A 84 0.99 -8.55 -3.15
N TYR A 85 2.22 -8.99 -2.95
CA TYR A 85 3.44 -8.26 -3.30
C TYR A 85 4.05 -8.84 -4.56
N LEU A 86 4.64 -7.98 -5.37
CA LEU A 86 5.43 -8.41 -6.51
C LEU A 86 6.82 -8.86 -6.01
N ASN A 87 7.11 -10.16 -6.13
CA ASN A 87 8.39 -10.73 -5.75
C ASN A 87 9.48 -10.42 -6.81
N GLU A 88 10.72 -10.79 -6.53
CA GLU A 88 11.86 -10.58 -7.45
C GLU A 88 11.73 -11.33 -8.79
N LYS A 89 10.89 -12.35 -8.86
CA LYS A 89 10.59 -13.12 -10.07
C LYS A 89 9.49 -12.48 -10.92
N GLY A 90 8.87 -11.40 -10.44
CA GLY A 90 7.73 -10.75 -11.10
C GLY A 90 6.40 -11.47 -10.87
N GLU A 91 6.31 -12.34 -9.86
CA GLU A 91 5.10 -13.07 -9.47
C GLU A 91 4.47 -12.40 -8.24
N TYR A 92 3.15 -12.50 -8.11
CA TYR A 92 2.44 -11.96 -6.95
C TYR A 92 2.34 -13.01 -5.85
N GLU A 93 2.86 -12.70 -4.66
CA GLU A 93 2.82 -13.57 -3.48
C GLU A 93 2.01 -12.95 -2.35
N ARG A 94 1.26 -13.79 -1.64
CA ARG A 94 0.49 -13.40 -0.46
C ARG A 94 1.41 -13.34 0.76
N LEU A 95 1.14 -12.36 1.63
CA LEU A 95 1.90 -12.12 2.86
C LEU A 95 1.23 -12.72 4.11
#